data_AF-A0A8J3EWV9-F1
#
_entry.id   AF-A0A8J3EWV9-F1
#
_cell.length_a   1.000
_cell.length_b   1.000
_cell.length_c   1.000
_cell.angle_alpha   90.00
_cell.angle_beta   90.00
_cell.angle_gamma   90.00
#
_symmetry.space_group_name_H-M   'P 1'
#
loop_
_entity.id
_entity.type
_entity.pdbx_description
1 polymer ?
#
loop_
_entity_poly.entity_id
_entity_poly.type
_entity_poly.pdbx_seq_one_letter_code
_entity_poly.pdbx_strand_id
1 'polypeptide(L)'
;MKNFKKITSFVTATTITAGILLGSVPTAASAKTTSKTTQAQTAFKNQISAYNKTLNNYKRDIKDNDEYIYELYMDLQRYSKEFTKYGYTGKDELTKKITSFRAKLDKTRKDNSAVDMKKVSATFNAYLKKGDTKNAKAYYVKQKAKLLAILIYQDDLMYDIEDYAYEIEEQIFTENEIYIHNQLPTEYENYDAEMAKIMKGSLEFFTVEQEVQSHAYKVLNMDYPLYKQIQTDLEGIIEKYINEDSLEDIMDFMGSDDLYSAIQKRDVLKVKIAIIKTTNDAKLYNELIEKIKADIEAYKTNLPVKFADKAKEQPAETTETPAN
;
A
#
# COMPACT_ATOMS: atom_id res chain seq x y z
N MET A 1 3.67 7.44 3.04
CA MET A 1 3.95 8.50 4.04
C MET A 1 5.01 9.48 3.52
N LYS A 2 4.95 10.76 3.96
CA LYS A 2 5.70 12.00 3.57
C LYS A 2 5.10 12.68 2.32
N ASN A 3 4.56 13.91 2.30
CA ASN A 3 4.66 15.07 3.20
C ASN A 3 3.37 15.94 3.12
N PHE A 4 2.58 16.02 4.20
CA PHE A 4 1.60 17.09 4.40
C PHE A 4 2.21 18.15 5.33
N LYS A 5 2.57 19.32 4.78
CA LYS A 5 2.80 20.52 5.61
C LYS A 5 1.49 21.28 5.74
N LYS A 6 0.84 21.12 6.90
CA LYS A 6 -0.19 22.03 7.42
C LYS A 6 0.35 23.46 7.43
N ILE A 7 -0.41 24.41 6.88
CA ILE A 7 -0.21 25.84 7.14
C ILE A 7 -1.36 26.31 8.03
N THR A 8 -1.06 26.39 9.32
CA THR A 8 -1.83 27.12 10.34
C THR A 8 -1.50 28.61 10.29
N SER A 9 -2.56 29.41 10.45
CA SER A 9 -2.66 30.85 10.74
C SER A 9 -1.38 31.68 10.98
N PHE A 10 -1.32 32.86 10.37
CA PHE A 10 -0.92 34.08 11.08
C PHE A 10 -1.82 35.25 10.67
N VAL A 11 -2.60 35.72 11.66
CA VAL A 11 -3.24 37.03 11.68
C VAL A 11 -2.14 38.04 12.00
N THR A 12 -1.97 39.05 11.14
CA THR A 12 -1.52 40.37 11.59
C THR A 12 -2.24 41.42 10.76
N ALA A 13 -3.11 42.15 11.45
CA ALA A 13 -3.75 43.36 10.98
C ALA A 13 -2.69 44.44 10.70
N THR A 14 -2.92 45.24 9.66
CA THR A 14 -2.51 46.65 9.67
C THR A 14 -3.56 47.47 8.95
N THR A 15 -4.24 48.27 9.76
CA THR A 15 -5.23 49.30 9.44
C THR A 15 -4.57 50.45 8.70
N ILE A 16 -5.16 50.94 7.60
CA ILE A 16 -5.08 52.37 7.22
C ILE A 16 -6.46 52.84 6.72
N THR A 17 -6.76 54.03 7.20
CA THR A 17 -8.00 54.77 7.43
C THR A 17 -8.61 55.41 6.17
N ALA A 18 -9.85 55.89 6.34
CA ALA A 18 -10.74 56.54 5.37
C ALA A 18 -10.29 57.94 4.87
N GLY A 19 -10.91 58.40 3.77
CA GLY A 19 -10.90 59.77 3.21
C GLY A 19 -10.42 59.80 1.75
N ILE A 20 -11.07 60.41 0.75
CA ILE A 20 -11.97 61.58 0.70
C ILE A 20 -12.93 61.47 -0.51
N LEU A 21 -14.11 62.05 -0.31
CA LEU A 21 -15.22 62.31 -1.22
C LEU A 21 -14.97 63.58 -2.09
N LEU A 22 -15.35 63.54 -3.38
CA LEU A 22 -15.80 64.63 -4.29
C LEU A 22 -14.92 65.89 -4.58
N GLY A 23 -14.84 66.24 -5.88
CA GLY A 23 -15.09 67.62 -6.36
C GLY A 23 -13.96 68.41 -7.03
N SER A 24 -14.19 68.79 -8.30
CA SER A 24 -13.58 69.89 -9.10
C SER A 24 -12.27 69.65 -9.89
N VAL A 25 -12.26 70.19 -11.11
CA VAL A 25 -11.18 70.35 -12.10
C VAL A 25 -11.20 71.84 -12.51
N PRO A 26 -10.14 72.54 -12.97
CA PRO A 26 -8.69 72.25 -13.06
C PRO A 26 -7.78 73.40 -12.52
N THR A 27 -6.45 73.22 -12.51
CA THR A 27 -5.48 74.07 -13.27
C THR A 27 -4.05 73.54 -13.13
N ALA A 28 -3.24 73.79 -14.16
CA ALA A 28 -1.90 73.28 -14.34
C ALA A 28 -0.93 73.77 -13.25
N ALA A 29 -0.60 72.86 -12.32
CA ALA A 29 0.64 72.90 -11.57
C ALA A 29 1.16 71.46 -11.49
N SER A 30 2.32 71.25 -12.11
CA SER A 30 3.13 70.04 -12.08
C SER A 30 3.47 69.66 -10.63
N ALA A 31 2.66 68.78 -10.04
CA ALA A 31 2.94 68.21 -8.73
C ALA A 31 2.65 66.71 -8.73
N LYS A 32 3.71 65.91 -8.94
CA LYS A 32 4.03 64.68 -8.18
C LYS A 32 2.88 63.74 -7.78
N THR A 33 1.85 63.58 -8.61
CA THR A 33 0.65 62.74 -8.35
C THR A 33 0.58 61.50 -9.25
N THR A 34 1.46 61.40 -10.26
CA THR A 34 1.46 60.34 -11.27
C THR A 34 2.08 59.00 -10.83
N SER A 35 2.61 58.87 -9.60
CA SER A 35 3.19 57.59 -9.15
C SER A 35 2.21 56.68 -8.42
N LYS A 36 1.38 57.20 -7.49
CA LYS A 36 0.56 56.35 -6.60
C LYS A 36 -0.67 55.73 -7.28
N THR A 37 -1.37 56.46 -8.13
CA THR A 37 -2.53 55.97 -8.89
C THR A 37 -2.11 54.95 -9.96
N THR A 38 -1.02 55.23 -10.69
CA THR A 38 -0.42 54.30 -11.66
C THR A 38 0.09 53.02 -10.97
N GLN A 39 0.70 53.14 -9.80
CA GLN A 39 1.13 52.00 -8.98
C GLN A 39 -0.06 51.17 -8.49
N ALA A 40 -1.13 51.80 -7.99
CA ALA A 40 -2.34 51.10 -7.54
C ALA A 40 -3.04 50.35 -8.70
N GLN A 41 -3.12 50.97 -9.88
CA GLN A 41 -3.69 50.32 -11.07
C GLN A 41 -2.83 49.15 -11.57
N THR A 42 -1.50 49.30 -11.52
CA THR A 42 -0.55 48.22 -11.85
C THR A 42 -0.65 47.06 -10.85
N ALA A 43 -0.72 47.37 -9.55
CA ALA A 43 -0.90 46.37 -8.50
C ALA A 43 -2.21 45.60 -8.66
N PHE A 44 -3.31 46.30 -8.98
CA PHE A 44 -4.59 45.65 -9.22
C PHE A 44 -4.57 44.75 -10.47
N LYS A 45 -3.94 45.21 -11.57
CA LYS A 45 -3.74 44.37 -12.77
C LYS A 45 -2.96 43.09 -12.44
N ASN A 46 -1.88 43.20 -11.67
CA ASN A 46 -1.09 42.05 -11.23
C ASN A 46 -1.90 41.10 -10.34
N GLN A 47 -2.74 41.64 -9.45
CA GLN A 47 -3.65 40.86 -8.61
C GLN A 47 -4.68 40.08 -9.43
N ILE A 48 -5.30 40.72 -10.44
CA ILE A 48 -6.22 40.05 -11.37
C ILE A 48 -5.50 38.93 -12.15
N SER A 49 -4.26 39.19 -12.60
CA SER A 49 -3.44 38.16 -13.26
C SER A 49 -3.20 36.96 -12.35
N ALA A 50 -2.87 37.20 -11.08
CA ALA A 50 -2.70 36.15 -10.09
C ALA A 50 -4.01 35.36 -9.85
N TYR A 51 -5.16 36.05 -9.75
CA TYR A 51 -6.47 35.38 -9.63
C TYR A 51 -6.75 34.47 -10.81
N ASN A 52 -6.56 34.96 -12.05
CA ASN A 52 -6.74 34.13 -13.25
C ASN A 52 -5.79 32.93 -13.26
N LYS A 53 -4.51 33.12 -12.89
CA LYS A 53 -3.54 32.03 -12.82
C LYS A 53 -3.98 30.95 -11.82
N THR A 54 -4.39 31.34 -10.61
CA THR A 54 -4.85 30.39 -9.59
C THR A 54 -6.09 29.62 -10.03
N LEU A 55 -7.10 30.29 -10.60
CA LEU A 55 -8.31 29.61 -11.07
C LEU A 55 -8.02 28.68 -12.26
N ASN A 56 -7.12 29.07 -13.17
CA ASN A 56 -6.71 28.20 -14.28
C ASN A 56 -5.93 26.97 -13.80
N ASN A 57 -5.14 27.10 -12.71
CA ASN A 57 -4.48 25.94 -12.11
C ASN A 57 -5.51 24.96 -11.55
N TYR A 58 -6.47 25.41 -10.73
CA TYR A 58 -7.54 24.53 -10.25
C TYR A 58 -8.32 23.87 -11.40
N LYS A 59 -8.53 24.58 -12.51
CA LYS A 59 -9.16 24.00 -13.70
C LYS A 59 -8.35 22.90 -14.37
N ARG A 60 -7.02 23.02 -14.36
CA ARG A 60 -6.12 21.98 -14.86
C ARG A 60 -6.16 20.78 -13.92
N ASP A 61 -6.00 21.02 -12.62
CA ASP A 61 -6.03 19.96 -11.60
C ASP A 61 -7.35 19.16 -11.68
N ILE A 62 -8.50 19.83 -11.85
CA ILE A 62 -9.80 19.17 -12.03
C ILE A 62 -9.82 18.27 -13.29
N LYS A 63 -9.21 18.72 -14.39
CA LYS A 63 -9.15 17.96 -15.64
C LYS A 63 -8.27 16.72 -15.47
N ASP A 64 -7.11 16.89 -14.85
CA ASP A 64 -6.15 15.81 -14.64
C ASP A 64 -6.75 14.75 -13.68
N ASN A 65 -7.42 15.18 -12.60
CA ASN A 65 -8.16 14.27 -11.71
C ASN A 65 -9.33 13.58 -12.44
N ASP A 66 -10.06 14.25 -13.34
CA ASP A 66 -11.15 13.63 -14.10
C ASP A 66 -10.67 12.48 -14.99
N GLU A 67 -9.49 12.63 -15.60
CA GLU A 67 -8.87 11.60 -16.44
C GLU A 67 -8.51 10.38 -15.58
N TYR A 68 -7.84 10.58 -14.45
CA TYR A 68 -7.47 9.49 -13.53
C TYR A 68 -8.68 8.75 -12.95
N ILE A 69 -9.69 9.46 -12.44
CA ILE A 69 -10.91 8.85 -11.90
C ILE A 69 -11.66 8.07 -12.99
N TYR A 70 -11.62 8.56 -14.24
CA TYR A 70 -12.23 7.85 -15.36
C TYR A 70 -11.51 6.54 -15.68
N GLU A 71 -10.19 6.48 -15.58
CA GLU A 71 -9.42 5.23 -15.75
C GLU A 71 -9.82 4.19 -14.71
N LEU A 72 -9.88 4.57 -13.43
CA LEU A 72 -10.36 3.68 -12.35
C LEU A 72 -11.80 3.20 -12.59
N TYR A 73 -12.68 4.08 -13.04
CA TYR A 73 -14.04 3.70 -13.43
C TYR A 73 -14.06 2.69 -14.60
N MET A 74 -13.13 2.80 -15.53
CA MET A 74 -13.00 1.86 -16.65
C MET A 74 -12.47 0.48 -16.20
N ASP A 75 -11.68 0.42 -15.14
CA ASP A 75 -11.29 -0.86 -14.53
C ASP A 75 -12.51 -1.59 -13.95
N LEU A 76 -13.39 -0.90 -13.23
CA LEU A 76 -14.65 -1.49 -12.75
C LEU A 76 -15.53 -1.99 -13.92
N GLN A 77 -15.57 -1.25 -15.04
CA GLN A 77 -16.27 -1.69 -16.25
C GLN A 77 -15.65 -2.97 -16.85
N ARG A 78 -14.32 -3.12 -16.80
CA ARG A 78 -13.63 -4.35 -17.19
C ARG A 78 -14.04 -5.50 -16.27
N TYR A 79 -13.99 -5.30 -14.95
CA TYR A 79 -14.40 -6.30 -13.97
C TYR A 79 -15.86 -6.74 -14.15
N SER A 80 -16.79 -5.82 -14.45
CA SER A 80 -18.19 -6.18 -14.72
C SER A 80 -18.36 -7.18 -15.89
N LYS A 81 -17.50 -7.08 -16.91
CA LYS A 81 -17.47 -8.06 -18.02
C LYS A 81 -16.97 -9.42 -17.55
N GLU A 82 -15.96 -9.43 -16.68
CA GLU A 82 -15.42 -10.67 -16.10
C GLU A 82 -16.44 -11.35 -15.18
N PHE A 83 -17.15 -10.59 -14.34
CA PHE A 83 -18.30 -11.08 -13.55
C PHE A 83 -19.33 -11.79 -14.41
N THR A 84 -19.62 -11.25 -15.59
CA THR A 84 -20.52 -11.89 -16.54
C THR A 84 -19.93 -13.14 -17.17
N LYS A 85 -18.66 -13.07 -17.59
CA LYS A 85 -17.96 -14.17 -18.27
C LYS A 85 -17.80 -15.39 -17.36
N TYR A 86 -17.43 -15.16 -16.11
CA TYR A 86 -17.06 -16.20 -15.14
C TYR A 86 -18.17 -16.49 -14.12
N GLY A 87 -19.27 -15.72 -14.15
CA GLY A 87 -20.41 -15.92 -13.27
C GLY A 87 -20.11 -15.62 -11.80
N TYR A 88 -19.29 -14.61 -11.53
CA TYR A 88 -18.97 -14.20 -10.15
C TYR A 88 -20.22 -13.73 -9.40
N THR A 89 -20.22 -13.95 -8.09
CA THR A 89 -21.32 -13.55 -7.21
C THR A 89 -21.40 -12.02 -7.13
N GLY A 90 -22.60 -11.43 -6.94
CA GLY A 90 -22.72 -9.98 -6.71
C GLY A 90 -22.63 -9.09 -7.96
N LYS A 91 -22.67 -9.65 -9.17
CA LYS A 91 -22.69 -8.91 -10.45
C LYS A 91 -23.69 -7.75 -10.49
N ASP A 92 -24.89 -7.94 -9.96
CA ASP A 92 -25.93 -6.90 -9.96
C ASP A 92 -25.55 -5.72 -9.07
N GLU A 93 -24.89 -5.97 -7.95
CA GLU A 93 -24.43 -4.92 -7.04
C GLU A 93 -23.27 -4.13 -7.64
N LEU A 94 -22.32 -4.82 -8.28
CA LEU A 94 -21.27 -4.17 -9.08
C LEU A 94 -21.86 -3.26 -10.16
N THR A 95 -22.88 -3.74 -10.88
CA THR A 95 -23.57 -2.96 -11.93
C THR A 95 -24.25 -1.71 -11.36
N LYS A 96 -24.88 -1.80 -10.19
CA LYS A 96 -25.46 -0.63 -9.51
C LYS A 96 -24.40 0.37 -9.07
N LYS A 97 -23.29 -0.10 -8.49
CA LYS A 97 -22.17 0.74 -8.05
C LYS A 97 -21.52 1.49 -9.22
N ILE A 98 -21.25 0.78 -10.31
CA ILE A 98 -20.79 1.38 -11.56
C ILE A 98 -21.74 2.47 -12.06
N THR A 99 -23.05 2.20 -12.07
CA THR A 99 -24.06 3.19 -12.49
C THR A 99 -24.04 4.43 -11.58
N SER A 100 -23.91 4.23 -10.27
CA SER A 100 -23.80 5.30 -9.28
C SER A 100 -22.55 6.15 -9.50
N PHE A 101 -21.39 5.52 -9.68
CA PHE A 101 -20.13 6.21 -9.97
C PHE A 101 -20.17 6.98 -11.28
N ARG A 102 -20.82 6.42 -12.31
CA ARG A 102 -21.04 7.13 -13.57
C ARG A 102 -21.82 8.42 -13.38
N ALA A 103 -22.90 8.38 -12.59
CA ALA A 103 -23.70 9.56 -12.29
C ALA A 103 -22.88 10.61 -11.51
N LYS A 104 -22.04 10.19 -10.56
CA LYS A 104 -21.14 11.08 -9.81
C LYS A 104 -20.10 11.73 -10.74
N LEU A 105 -19.50 10.98 -11.66
CA LEU A 105 -18.58 11.48 -12.70
C LEU A 105 -19.25 12.48 -13.64
N ASP A 106 -20.44 12.16 -14.14
CA ASP A 106 -21.15 13.08 -15.04
C ASP A 106 -21.52 14.38 -14.33
N LYS A 107 -21.80 14.33 -13.02
CA LYS A 107 -22.01 15.52 -12.19
C LYS A 107 -20.75 16.38 -12.08
N THR A 108 -19.57 15.81 -11.78
CA THR A 108 -18.32 16.61 -11.67
C THR A 108 -17.98 17.30 -12.98
N ARG A 109 -18.11 16.58 -14.09
CA ARG A 109 -17.89 17.12 -15.45
C ARG A 109 -18.85 18.25 -15.78
N LYS A 110 -20.13 18.11 -15.42
CA LYS A 110 -21.14 19.16 -15.58
C LYS A 110 -20.79 20.39 -14.74
N ASP A 111 -20.50 20.22 -13.46
CA ASP A 111 -20.15 21.31 -12.54
C ASP A 111 -18.86 22.03 -13.00
N ASN A 112 -17.87 21.27 -13.48
CA ASN A 112 -16.66 21.82 -14.08
C ASN A 112 -16.98 22.66 -15.33
N SER A 113 -17.79 22.13 -16.26
CA SER A 113 -18.16 22.84 -17.49
C SER A 113 -18.90 24.16 -17.23
N ALA A 114 -19.64 24.25 -16.13
CA ALA A 114 -20.35 25.46 -15.72
C ALA A 114 -19.42 26.61 -15.30
N VAL A 115 -18.15 26.32 -14.98
CA VAL A 115 -17.13 27.34 -14.72
C VAL A 115 -16.37 27.65 -16.03
N ASP A 116 -16.90 28.61 -16.78
CA ASP A 116 -16.30 29.09 -18.03
C ASP A 116 -15.18 30.10 -17.76
N MET A 117 -13.93 29.68 -17.94
CA MET A 117 -12.75 30.52 -17.69
C MET A 117 -12.62 31.71 -18.64
N LYS A 118 -13.21 31.65 -19.85
CA LYS A 118 -13.24 32.79 -20.76
C LYS A 118 -14.16 33.88 -20.19
N LYS A 119 -15.36 33.50 -19.72
CA LYS A 119 -16.28 34.43 -19.05
C LYS A 119 -15.73 34.97 -17.73
N VAL A 120 -15.04 34.13 -16.95
CA VAL A 120 -14.36 34.55 -15.72
C VAL A 120 -13.31 35.62 -16.03
N SER A 121 -12.44 35.39 -17.01
CA SER A 121 -11.41 36.34 -17.43
C SER A 121 -12.00 37.65 -17.95
N ALA A 122 -13.06 37.58 -18.77
CA ALA A 122 -13.78 38.75 -19.26
C ALA A 122 -14.40 39.58 -18.14
N THR A 123 -14.98 38.93 -17.13
CA THR A 123 -15.57 39.59 -15.95
C THR A 123 -14.50 40.30 -15.13
N PHE A 124 -13.34 39.69 -14.92
CA PHE A 124 -12.21 40.35 -14.26
C PHE A 124 -11.69 41.56 -15.03
N ASN A 125 -11.60 41.48 -16.37
CA ASN A 125 -11.23 42.61 -17.20
C ASN A 125 -12.24 43.76 -17.09
N ALA A 126 -13.53 43.47 -16.94
CA ALA A 126 -14.55 44.48 -16.70
C ALA A 126 -14.36 45.18 -15.34
N TYR A 127 -14.04 44.44 -14.28
CA TYR A 127 -13.73 45.04 -12.97
C TYR A 127 -12.43 45.86 -13.01
N LEU A 128 -11.40 45.38 -13.72
CA LEU A 128 -10.13 46.10 -13.89
C LEU A 128 -10.35 47.45 -14.57
N LYS A 129 -11.16 47.49 -15.64
CA LYS A 129 -11.52 48.75 -16.33
C LYS A 129 -12.24 49.75 -15.43
N LYS A 130 -13.02 49.26 -14.46
CA LYS A 130 -13.78 50.07 -13.50
C LYS A 130 -12.99 50.44 -12.24
N GLY A 131 -11.79 49.89 -12.04
CA GLY A 131 -11.05 50.03 -10.77
C GLY A 131 -11.75 49.36 -9.58
N ASP A 132 -12.64 48.39 -9.81
CA ASP A 132 -13.52 47.80 -8.80
C ASP A 132 -12.85 46.60 -8.10
N THR A 133 -11.92 46.90 -7.21
CA THR A 133 -11.13 45.91 -6.48
C THR A 133 -11.97 45.04 -5.54
N LYS A 134 -13.02 45.62 -4.94
CA LYS A 134 -13.91 44.92 -4.00
C LYS A 134 -14.70 43.81 -4.70
N ASN A 135 -15.37 44.13 -5.80
CA ASN A 135 -16.16 43.13 -6.51
C ASN A 135 -15.28 42.12 -7.24
N ALA A 136 -14.09 42.52 -7.72
CA ALA A 136 -13.11 41.57 -8.24
C ALA A 136 -12.70 40.52 -7.20
N LYS A 137 -12.35 40.95 -5.97
CA LYS A 137 -12.00 40.02 -4.88
C LYS A 137 -13.16 39.10 -4.51
N ALA A 138 -14.36 39.65 -4.35
CA ALA A 138 -15.56 38.86 -4.03
C ALA A 138 -15.87 37.82 -5.12
N TYR A 139 -15.76 38.22 -6.40
CA TYR A 139 -15.94 37.33 -7.53
C TYR A 139 -14.88 36.22 -7.57
N TYR A 140 -13.61 36.56 -7.34
CA TYR A 140 -12.53 35.58 -7.23
C TYR A 140 -12.81 34.54 -6.14
N VAL A 141 -13.18 34.97 -4.92
CA VAL A 141 -13.51 34.06 -3.82
C VAL A 141 -14.63 33.10 -4.21
N LYS A 142 -15.69 33.61 -4.87
CA LYS A 142 -16.81 32.78 -5.34
C LYS A 142 -16.38 31.75 -6.38
N GLN A 143 -15.57 32.12 -7.37
CA GLN A 143 -15.11 31.18 -8.40
C GLN A 143 -14.12 30.16 -7.82
N LYS A 144 -13.24 30.60 -6.91
CA LYS A 144 -12.32 29.71 -6.19
C LYS A 144 -13.08 28.66 -5.39
N ALA A 145 -14.11 29.07 -4.63
CA ALA A 145 -14.92 28.14 -3.85
C ALA A 145 -15.62 27.09 -4.72
N LYS A 146 -16.12 27.48 -5.90
CA LYS A 146 -16.72 26.54 -6.85
C LYS A 146 -15.72 25.50 -7.36
N LEU A 147 -14.55 25.94 -7.81
CA LEU A 147 -13.51 25.03 -8.31
C LEU A 147 -12.98 24.11 -7.21
N LEU A 148 -12.78 24.64 -5.99
CA LEU A 148 -12.34 23.84 -4.86
C LEU A 148 -13.37 22.77 -4.46
N ALA A 149 -14.67 23.10 -4.49
CA ALA A 149 -15.72 22.13 -4.20
C ALA A 149 -15.75 20.98 -5.22
N ILE A 150 -15.42 21.26 -6.50
CA ILE A 150 -15.29 20.21 -7.53
C ILE A 150 -14.10 19.31 -7.22
N LEU A 151 -12.94 19.88 -6.86
CA LEU A 151 -11.75 19.11 -6.50
C LEU A 151 -11.98 18.19 -5.30
N ILE A 152 -12.57 18.71 -4.23
CA ILE A 152 -12.88 17.91 -3.03
C ILE A 152 -13.80 16.75 -3.40
N TYR A 153 -14.84 17.01 -4.18
CA TYR A 153 -15.75 15.96 -4.62
C TYR A 153 -15.07 14.93 -5.53
N GLN A 154 -14.10 15.35 -6.35
CA GLN A 154 -13.31 14.44 -7.18
C GLN A 154 -12.39 13.57 -6.33
N ASP A 155 -11.73 14.11 -5.31
CA ASP A 155 -10.91 13.33 -4.36
C ASP A 155 -11.78 12.28 -3.66
N ASP A 156 -12.94 12.68 -3.11
CA ASP A 156 -13.85 11.73 -2.45
C ASP A 156 -14.31 10.62 -3.41
N LEU A 157 -14.62 10.99 -4.66
CA LEU A 157 -15.03 10.02 -5.70
C LEU A 157 -13.88 9.08 -6.12
N MET A 158 -12.65 9.59 -6.15
CA MET A 158 -11.46 8.79 -6.46
C MET A 158 -11.29 7.68 -5.41
N TYR A 159 -11.28 8.05 -4.11
CA TYR A 159 -11.17 7.09 -3.02
C TYR A 159 -12.32 6.08 -3.02
N ASP A 160 -13.56 6.55 -3.20
CA ASP A 160 -14.74 5.67 -3.30
C ASP A 160 -14.59 4.60 -4.41
N ILE A 161 -13.98 4.96 -5.55
CA ILE A 161 -13.81 4.04 -6.68
C ILE A 161 -12.60 3.12 -6.46
N GLU A 162 -11.48 3.64 -5.96
CA GLU A 162 -10.27 2.84 -5.66
C GLU A 162 -10.58 1.75 -4.63
N ASP A 163 -11.17 2.12 -3.49
CA ASP A 163 -11.51 1.16 -2.43
C ASP A 163 -12.44 0.06 -2.97
N TYR A 164 -13.44 0.44 -3.76
CA TYR A 164 -14.36 -0.54 -4.34
C TYR A 164 -13.70 -1.40 -5.43
N ALA A 165 -12.73 -0.86 -6.18
CA ALA A 165 -11.98 -1.65 -7.15
C ALA A 165 -11.12 -2.72 -6.46
N TYR A 166 -10.47 -2.38 -5.35
CA TYR A 166 -9.72 -3.35 -4.54
C TYR A 166 -10.60 -4.46 -3.98
N GLU A 167 -11.78 -4.12 -3.43
CA GLU A 167 -12.75 -5.12 -2.97
C GLU A 167 -13.16 -6.08 -4.10
N ILE A 168 -13.36 -5.56 -5.31
CA ILE A 168 -13.75 -6.35 -6.47
C ILE A 168 -12.61 -7.23 -6.98
N GLU A 169 -11.36 -6.73 -6.99
CA GLU A 169 -10.18 -7.51 -7.36
C GLU A 169 -9.94 -8.67 -6.39
N GLU A 170 -10.04 -8.42 -5.08
CA GLU A 170 -9.96 -9.46 -4.05
C GLU A 170 -11.06 -10.51 -4.26
N GLN A 171 -12.32 -10.08 -4.46
CA GLN A 171 -13.43 -10.99 -4.70
C GLN A 171 -13.19 -11.86 -5.95
N ILE A 172 -12.74 -11.27 -7.08
CA ILE A 172 -12.41 -12.01 -8.30
C ILE A 172 -11.37 -13.09 -8.00
N PHE A 173 -10.30 -12.71 -7.29
CA PHE A 173 -9.23 -13.65 -6.95
C PHE A 173 -9.74 -14.79 -6.07
N THR A 174 -10.45 -14.48 -4.99
CA THR A 174 -11.01 -15.50 -4.07
C THR A 174 -11.99 -16.42 -4.77
N GLU A 175 -12.92 -15.91 -5.58
CA GLU A 175 -13.86 -16.76 -6.32
C GLU A 175 -13.18 -17.60 -7.40
N ASN A 176 -12.07 -17.12 -7.97
CA ASN A 176 -11.25 -17.92 -8.87
C ASN A 176 -10.54 -19.05 -8.14
N GLU A 177 -9.96 -18.76 -6.99
CA GLU A 177 -9.30 -19.75 -6.15
C GLU A 177 -10.29 -20.84 -5.72
N ILE A 178 -11.46 -20.46 -5.19
CA ILE A 178 -12.53 -21.41 -4.82
C ILE A 178 -12.94 -22.26 -6.03
N TYR A 179 -13.13 -21.65 -7.19
CA TYR A 179 -13.47 -22.39 -8.41
C TYR A 179 -12.40 -23.44 -8.73
N ILE A 180 -11.12 -23.07 -8.72
CA ILE A 180 -10.02 -23.97 -9.08
C ILE A 180 -9.81 -25.06 -8.01
N HIS A 181 -9.91 -24.71 -6.73
CA HIS A 181 -9.81 -25.66 -5.62
C HIS A 181 -10.87 -26.76 -5.74
N ASN A 182 -12.10 -26.41 -6.12
CA ASN A 182 -13.16 -27.38 -6.39
C ASN A 182 -12.88 -28.28 -7.60
N GLN A 183 -12.04 -27.86 -8.55
CA GLN A 183 -11.64 -28.68 -9.72
C GLN A 183 -10.43 -29.58 -9.43
N LEU A 184 -9.60 -29.21 -8.46
CA LEU A 184 -8.33 -29.87 -8.14
C LEU A 184 -8.24 -30.26 -6.64
N PRO A 185 -9.29 -30.87 -6.04
CA PRO A 185 -9.34 -31.05 -4.59
C PRO A 185 -8.18 -31.90 -4.06
N THR A 186 -7.78 -32.94 -4.79
CA THR A 186 -6.69 -33.83 -4.39
C THR A 186 -5.32 -33.17 -4.54
N GLU A 187 -5.10 -32.38 -5.59
CA GLU A 187 -3.85 -31.65 -5.76
C GLU A 187 -3.67 -30.59 -4.67
N TYR A 188 -4.73 -29.86 -4.32
CA TYR A 188 -4.69 -28.91 -3.21
C TYR A 188 -4.53 -29.59 -1.85
N GLU A 189 -5.25 -30.69 -1.58
CA GLU A 189 -5.09 -31.44 -0.33
C GLU A 189 -3.64 -31.88 -0.11
N ASN A 190 -2.99 -32.38 -1.17
CA ASN A 190 -1.58 -32.76 -1.11
C ASN A 190 -0.65 -31.55 -0.92
N TYR A 191 -0.91 -30.46 -1.64
CA TYR A 191 -0.15 -29.22 -1.52
C TYR A 191 -0.23 -28.65 -0.10
N ASP A 192 -1.45 -28.48 0.43
CA ASP A 192 -1.70 -27.93 1.75
C ASP A 192 -1.08 -28.81 2.85
N ALA A 193 -1.14 -30.13 2.69
CA ALA A 193 -0.52 -31.07 3.63
C ALA A 193 1.00 -30.92 3.68
N GLU A 194 1.67 -30.75 2.53
CA GLU A 194 3.12 -30.55 2.48
C GLU A 194 3.52 -29.16 2.97
N MET A 195 2.78 -28.11 2.62
CA MET A 195 3.01 -26.75 3.13
C MET A 195 2.81 -26.65 4.64
N ALA A 196 1.81 -27.35 5.20
CA ALA A 196 1.60 -27.40 6.65
C ALA A 196 2.78 -28.05 7.38
N LYS A 197 3.38 -29.11 6.82
CA LYS A 197 4.61 -29.72 7.36
C LYS A 197 5.78 -28.75 7.33
N ILE A 198 5.93 -27.98 6.25
CA ILE A 198 6.97 -26.94 6.13
C ILE A 198 6.81 -25.90 7.24
N MET A 199 5.61 -25.32 7.38
CA MET A 199 5.33 -24.32 8.41
C MET A 199 5.64 -24.85 9.81
N LYS A 200 5.21 -26.08 10.10
CA LYS A 200 5.51 -26.74 11.37
C LYS A 200 7.01 -26.96 11.56
N GLY A 201 7.71 -27.46 10.55
CA GLY A 201 9.15 -27.70 10.58
C GLY A 201 9.95 -26.42 10.79
N SER A 202 9.61 -25.34 10.10
CA SER A 202 10.24 -24.02 10.27
C SER A 202 10.03 -23.47 11.69
N LEU A 203 8.85 -23.65 12.29
CA LEU A 203 8.61 -23.28 13.69
C LEU A 203 9.46 -24.08 14.67
N GLU A 204 9.58 -25.40 14.46
CA GLU A 204 10.44 -26.27 15.26
C GLU A 204 11.93 -25.91 15.12
N PHE A 205 12.36 -25.47 13.93
CA PHE A 205 13.73 -24.99 13.72
C PHE A 205 14.09 -23.78 14.58
N PHE A 206 13.17 -22.83 14.78
CA PHE A 206 13.43 -21.67 15.64
C PHE A 206 13.70 -22.05 17.10
N THR A 207 13.26 -23.23 17.55
CA THR A 207 13.44 -23.68 18.94
C THR A 207 14.52 -24.76 19.09
N VAL A 208 15.01 -25.34 18.00
CA VAL A 208 15.91 -26.50 18.06
C VAL A 208 17.23 -26.20 18.77
N GLU A 209 17.83 -25.03 18.54
CA GLU A 209 19.05 -24.61 19.22
C GLU A 209 18.82 -24.50 20.73
N GLN A 210 17.70 -23.89 21.14
CA GLN A 210 17.34 -23.74 22.54
C GLN A 210 17.13 -25.10 23.22
N GLU A 211 16.55 -26.07 22.52
CA GLU A 211 16.39 -27.44 23.03
C GLU A 211 17.72 -28.13 23.25
N VAL A 212 18.65 -28.04 22.28
CA VAL A 212 19.99 -28.61 22.40
C VAL A 212 20.76 -27.95 23.54
N GLN A 213 20.73 -26.61 23.62
CA GLN A 213 21.39 -25.87 24.71
C GLN A 213 20.80 -26.23 26.07
N SER A 214 19.48 -26.33 26.18
CA SER A 214 18.80 -26.76 27.42
C SER A 214 19.19 -28.17 27.84
N HIS A 215 19.37 -29.08 26.88
CA HIS A 215 19.88 -30.43 27.15
C HIS A 215 21.36 -30.39 27.57
N ALA A 216 22.19 -29.62 26.87
CA ALA A 216 23.61 -29.43 27.18
C ALA A 216 23.80 -28.92 28.62
N TYR A 217 23.01 -27.93 29.07
CA TYR A 217 23.02 -27.47 30.46
C TYR A 217 22.69 -28.58 31.47
N LYS A 218 21.87 -29.57 31.12
CA LYS A 218 21.54 -30.70 32.01
C LYS A 218 22.67 -31.70 32.11
N VAL A 219 23.36 -32.01 31.00
CA VAL A 219 24.31 -33.14 30.92
C VAL A 219 25.78 -32.73 30.93
N LEU A 220 26.09 -31.46 30.70
CA LEU A 220 27.45 -30.91 30.69
C LEU A 220 27.62 -29.80 31.74
N ASN A 221 28.86 -29.64 32.22
CA ASN A 221 29.32 -28.47 32.95
C ASN A 221 29.59 -27.33 31.97
N MET A 222 28.50 -26.66 31.56
CA MET A 222 28.50 -25.61 30.54
C MET A 222 29.34 -24.39 30.95
N ASP A 223 30.25 -23.99 30.07
CA ASP A 223 30.96 -22.71 30.08
C ASP A 223 30.74 -21.95 28.75
N TYR A 224 31.16 -20.69 28.69
CA TYR A 224 30.94 -19.85 27.51
C TYR A 224 31.63 -20.38 26.24
N PRO A 225 32.91 -20.84 26.28
CA PRO A 225 33.53 -21.48 25.13
C PRO A 225 32.77 -22.71 24.62
N LEU A 226 32.31 -23.59 25.52
CA LEU A 226 31.54 -24.77 25.14
C LEU A 226 30.18 -24.41 24.55
N TYR A 227 29.48 -23.42 25.13
CA TYR A 227 28.26 -22.87 24.56
C TYR A 227 28.47 -22.42 23.11
N LYS A 228 29.53 -21.65 22.85
CA LYS A 228 29.86 -21.17 21.50
C LYS A 228 30.22 -22.31 20.54
N GLN A 229 30.97 -23.31 21.01
CA GLN A 229 31.29 -24.48 20.20
C GLN A 229 30.03 -25.25 19.80
N ILE A 230 29.07 -25.41 20.71
CA ILE A 230 27.78 -26.06 20.42
C ILE A 230 26.99 -25.25 19.38
N GLN A 231 26.96 -23.91 19.47
CA GLN A 231 26.33 -23.08 18.44
C GLN A 231 26.97 -23.30 17.06
N THR A 232 28.30 -23.22 16.97
CA THR A 232 29.03 -23.43 15.71
C THR A 232 28.86 -24.83 15.15
N ASP A 233 28.81 -25.86 16.00
CA ASP A 233 28.54 -27.23 15.57
C ASP A 233 27.13 -27.37 14.96
N LEU A 234 26.12 -26.74 15.58
CA LEU A 234 24.75 -26.73 15.07
C LEU A 234 24.61 -25.96 13.76
N GLU A 235 25.27 -24.79 13.64
CA GLU A 235 25.38 -24.05 12.37
C GLU A 235 25.98 -24.94 11.28
N GLY A 236 27.09 -25.62 11.56
CA GLY A 236 27.73 -26.54 10.61
C GLY A 236 26.86 -27.76 10.23
N ILE A 237 26.01 -28.25 11.13
CA ILE A 237 25.02 -29.28 10.81
C ILE A 237 23.98 -28.75 9.83
N ILE A 238 23.50 -27.51 10.01
CA ILE A 238 22.50 -26.88 9.11
C ILE A 238 23.12 -26.59 7.74
N GLU A 239 24.33 -26.01 7.70
CA GLU A 239 25.05 -25.66 6.47
C GLU A 239 25.35 -26.86 5.56
N LYS A 240 25.43 -28.08 6.12
CA LYS A 240 25.56 -29.32 5.34
C LYS A 240 24.39 -29.55 4.39
N TYR A 241 23.22 -29.01 4.71
CA TYR A 241 21.97 -29.23 3.98
C TYR A 241 21.44 -27.96 3.32
N ILE A 242 21.67 -26.79 3.91
CA ILE A 242 21.17 -25.50 3.42
C ILE A 242 22.37 -24.57 3.16
N ASN A 243 22.63 -24.27 1.89
CA ASN A 243 23.57 -23.24 1.44
C ASN A 243 22.83 -22.02 0.83
N GLU A 244 23.55 -20.95 0.50
CA GLU A 244 22.94 -19.73 -0.08
C GLU A 244 22.11 -20.02 -1.33
N ASP A 245 22.60 -20.87 -2.25
CA ASP A 245 21.88 -21.26 -3.47
C ASP A 245 20.55 -21.97 -3.13
N SER A 246 20.55 -22.85 -2.13
CA SER A 246 19.34 -23.56 -1.69
C SER A 246 18.32 -22.63 -1.00
N LEU A 247 18.77 -21.55 -0.36
CA LEU A 247 17.88 -20.55 0.25
C LEU A 247 17.17 -19.71 -0.80
N GLU A 248 17.86 -19.35 -1.88
CA GLU A 248 17.28 -18.64 -3.02
C GLU A 248 16.22 -19.51 -3.73
N ASP A 249 16.53 -20.78 -3.98
CA ASP A 249 15.58 -21.76 -4.52
C ASP A 249 14.34 -21.95 -3.61
N ILE A 250 14.51 -21.93 -2.29
CA ILE A 250 13.40 -21.98 -1.30
C ILE A 250 12.56 -20.71 -1.34
N MET A 251 13.16 -19.53 -1.53
CA MET A 251 12.43 -18.27 -1.61
C MET A 251 11.64 -18.15 -2.93
N ASP A 252 12.23 -18.57 -4.04
CA ASP A 252 11.56 -18.64 -5.35
C ASP A 252 10.41 -19.66 -5.34
N PHE A 253 10.58 -20.77 -4.61
CA PHE A 253 9.54 -21.76 -4.35
C PHE A 253 8.27 -21.16 -3.70
N MET A 254 8.42 -20.16 -2.82
CA MET A 254 7.29 -19.52 -2.14
C MET A 254 6.60 -18.42 -2.97
N GLY A 255 7.18 -17.99 -4.09
CA GLY A 255 6.79 -16.80 -4.84
C GLY A 255 6.47 -17.04 -6.33
N SER A 256 5.68 -18.06 -6.66
CA SER A 256 5.33 -18.37 -8.05
C SER A 256 4.34 -17.35 -8.65
N ASP A 257 4.86 -16.32 -9.34
CA ASP A 257 4.07 -15.37 -10.15
C ASP A 257 3.21 -16.10 -11.21
N ASP A 258 3.68 -17.25 -11.69
CA ASP A 258 2.97 -18.11 -12.63
C ASP A 258 1.69 -18.70 -12.03
N LEU A 259 1.70 -19.11 -10.75
CA LEU A 259 0.52 -19.65 -10.07
C LEU A 259 -0.54 -18.58 -9.87
N TYR A 260 -0.14 -17.40 -9.36
CA TYR A 260 -1.05 -16.28 -9.10
C TYR A 260 -1.74 -15.83 -10.40
N SER A 261 -0.97 -15.66 -11.47
CA SER A 261 -1.52 -15.25 -12.77
C SER A 261 -2.40 -16.31 -13.45
N ALA A 262 -2.14 -17.60 -13.20
CA ALA A 262 -2.97 -18.70 -13.67
C ALA A 262 -4.30 -18.78 -12.90
N ILE A 263 -4.29 -18.54 -11.58
CA ILE A 263 -5.49 -18.46 -10.75
C ILE A 263 -6.39 -17.31 -11.24
N GLN A 264 -5.83 -16.11 -11.45
CA GLN A 264 -6.58 -14.96 -11.97
C GLN A 264 -7.32 -15.24 -13.28
N LYS A 265 -6.81 -16.16 -14.12
CA LYS A 265 -7.40 -16.50 -15.43
C LYS A 265 -8.34 -17.70 -15.39
N ARG A 266 -8.52 -18.35 -14.23
CA ARG A 266 -9.16 -19.67 -14.07
C ARG A 266 -8.55 -20.75 -14.96
N ASP A 267 -7.23 -20.71 -15.19
CA ASP A 267 -6.55 -21.71 -16.02
C ASP A 267 -6.22 -22.95 -15.19
N VAL A 268 -7.21 -23.85 -15.06
CA VAL A 268 -7.12 -25.05 -14.23
C VAL A 268 -5.91 -25.91 -14.58
N LEU A 269 -5.55 -26.04 -15.86
CA LEU A 269 -4.42 -26.87 -16.27
C LEU A 269 -3.09 -26.27 -15.82
N LYS A 270 -2.89 -24.96 -16.01
CA LYS A 270 -1.67 -24.30 -15.55
C LYS A 270 -1.56 -24.29 -14.03
N VAL A 271 -2.67 -24.05 -13.33
CA VAL A 271 -2.70 -24.13 -11.87
C VAL A 271 -2.34 -25.53 -11.40
N LYS A 272 -2.92 -26.58 -12.01
CA LYS A 272 -2.57 -27.97 -11.69
C LYS A 272 -1.07 -28.23 -11.86
N ILE A 273 -0.48 -27.83 -12.99
CA ILE A 273 0.95 -28.01 -13.25
C ILE A 273 1.80 -27.30 -12.20
N ALA A 274 1.46 -26.03 -11.89
CA ALA A 274 2.17 -25.24 -10.89
C ALA A 274 2.05 -25.87 -9.50
N ILE A 275 0.85 -26.23 -9.05
CA ILE A 275 0.62 -26.87 -7.74
C ILE A 275 1.37 -28.19 -7.62
N ILE A 276 1.37 -29.04 -8.65
CA ILE A 276 2.12 -30.31 -8.62
C ILE A 276 3.62 -30.05 -8.49
N LYS A 277 4.15 -29.08 -9.24
CA LYS A 277 5.56 -28.69 -9.14
C LYS A 277 5.89 -28.22 -7.72
N THR A 278 5.14 -27.24 -7.21
CA THR A 278 5.34 -26.72 -5.86
C THR A 278 5.16 -27.82 -4.80
N THR A 279 4.21 -28.72 -4.95
CA THR A 279 4.05 -29.85 -4.01
C THR A 279 5.27 -30.77 -3.99
N ASN A 280 5.89 -31.03 -5.14
CA ASN A 280 7.11 -31.85 -5.21
C ASN A 280 8.30 -31.13 -4.58
N ASP A 281 8.46 -29.84 -4.85
CA ASP A 281 9.51 -29.01 -4.25
C ASP A 281 9.33 -28.95 -2.72
N ALA A 282 8.09 -28.82 -2.25
CA ALA A 282 7.73 -28.84 -0.83
C ALA A 282 8.13 -30.17 -0.14
N LYS A 283 7.92 -31.30 -0.82
CA LYS A 283 8.33 -32.62 -0.32
C LYS A 283 9.85 -32.73 -0.16
N LEU A 284 10.60 -32.28 -1.16
CA LEU A 284 12.07 -32.27 -1.10
C LEU A 284 12.55 -31.41 0.07
N TYR A 285 11.91 -30.27 0.31
CA TYR A 285 12.22 -29.42 1.45
C TYR A 285 11.87 -30.10 2.78
N ASN A 286 10.69 -30.71 2.91
CA ASN A 286 10.34 -31.50 4.11
C ASN A 286 11.34 -32.64 4.39
N GLU A 287 11.79 -33.35 3.36
CA GLU A 287 12.83 -34.39 3.52
C GLU A 287 14.17 -33.82 4.02
N LEU A 288 14.52 -32.61 3.59
CA LEU A 288 15.71 -31.91 4.05
C LEU A 288 15.58 -31.52 5.53
N ILE A 289 14.45 -30.93 5.91
CA ILE A 289 14.12 -30.58 7.30
C ILE A 289 14.29 -31.80 8.21
N GLU A 290 13.72 -32.95 7.82
CA GLU A 290 13.78 -34.17 8.64
C GLU A 290 15.21 -34.72 8.77
N LYS A 291 16.05 -34.62 7.72
CA LYS A 291 17.47 -34.99 7.81
C LYS A 291 18.24 -34.10 8.78
N ILE A 292 18.02 -32.79 8.74
CA ILE A 292 18.68 -31.86 9.66
C ILE A 292 18.24 -32.14 11.10
N LYS A 293 16.94 -32.34 11.35
CA LYS A 293 16.42 -32.70 12.68
C LYS A 293 17.08 -33.99 13.21
N ALA A 294 17.22 -35.01 12.37
CA ALA A 294 17.87 -36.26 12.76
C ALA A 294 19.34 -36.06 13.15
N ASP A 295 20.10 -35.28 12.38
CA ASP A 295 21.51 -34.98 12.69
C ASP A 295 21.63 -34.13 13.97
N ILE A 296 20.74 -33.17 14.20
CA ILE A 296 20.70 -32.37 15.44
C ILE A 296 20.34 -33.25 16.65
N GLU A 297 19.39 -34.16 16.52
CA GLU A 297 19.03 -35.08 17.61
C GLU A 297 20.18 -36.04 17.94
N ALA A 298 20.85 -36.56 16.92
CA ALA A 298 22.06 -37.37 17.08
C ALA A 298 23.18 -36.57 17.78
N TYR A 299 23.38 -35.31 17.39
CA TYR A 299 24.33 -34.42 18.05
C TYR A 299 23.98 -34.20 19.53
N LYS A 300 22.71 -33.86 19.81
CA LYS A 300 22.18 -33.62 21.16
C LYS A 300 22.42 -34.83 22.07
N THR A 301 22.07 -36.02 21.61
CA THR A 301 22.21 -37.27 22.37
C THR A 301 23.68 -37.67 22.60
N ASN A 302 24.58 -37.27 21.69
CA ASN A 302 26.00 -37.58 21.77
C ASN A 302 26.83 -36.51 22.53
N LEU A 303 26.21 -35.43 23.01
CA LEU A 303 26.90 -34.35 23.74
C LEU A 303 27.79 -34.83 24.89
N PRO A 304 27.35 -35.75 25.79
CA PRO A 304 28.19 -36.23 26.90
C PRO A 304 29.43 -37.01 26.44
N VAL A 305 29.35 -37.67 25.27
CA VAL A 305 30.47 -38.42 24.70
C VAL A 305 31.42 -37.49 23.98
N LYS A 306 30.87 -36.55 23.19
CA LYS A 306 31.66 -35.56 22.44
C LYS A 306 32.46 -34.65 23.37
N PHE A 307 31.91 -34.31 24.53
CA PHE A 307 32.54 -33.46 25.55
C PHE A 307 32.72 -34.20 26.87
N ALA A 308 33.34 -35.39 26.83
CA ALA A 308 33.47 -36.29 27.98
C ALA A 308 34.15 -35.64 29.20
N ASP A 309 35.15 -34.79 28.97
CA ASP A 309 35.86 -34.00 29.98
C ASP A 309 35.01 -32.89 30.62
N LYS A 310 33.85 -32.59 30.04
CA LYS A 310 32.86 -31.62 30.54
C LYS A 310 31.56 -32.30 30.97
N ALA A 311 31.42 -33.61 30.80
CA ALA A 311 30.22 -34.34 31.17
C ALA A 311 30.01 -34.27 32.69
N LYS A 312 28.75 -34.08 33.11
CA LYS A 312 28.37 -34.21 34.52
C LYS A 312 28.35 -35.68 34.89
N GLU A 313 28.85 -36.01 36.08
CA GLU A 313 28.69 -37.36 36.63
C GLU A 313 27.19 -37.68 36.73
N GLN A 314 26.75 -38.76 36.09
CA GLN A 314 25.41 -39.28 36.33
C GLN A 314 25.32 -39.71 37.80
N PRO A 315 24.21 -39.42 38.51
CA PRO A 315 23.99 -39.99 39.84
C PRO A 315 24.11 -41.50 39.74
N ALA A 316 24.94 -42.12 40.58
CA ALA A 316 24.98 -43.57 40.69
C ALA A 316 23.56 -44.06 40.98
N GLU A 317 23.04 -45.01 40.18
CA GLU A 317 21.83 -45.74 40.53
C GLU A 317 22.05 -46.36 41.91
N THR A 318 21.34 -45.84 42.91
CA THR A 318 21.32 -46.41 44.24
C THR A 318 20.55 -47.71 44.14
N THR A 319 21.28 -48.82 44.08
CA THR A 319 20.74 -50.14 44.34
C THR A 319 20.38 -50.23 45.82
N GLU A 320 19.22 -49.69 46.18
CA GLU A 320 18.58 -50.04 47.45
C GLU A 320 18.25 -51.53 47.40
N THR A 321 19.10 -52.33 48.03
CA THR A 321 18.80 -53.72 48.33
C THR A 321 17.71 -53.72 49.40
N PRO A 322 16.53 -54.31 49.18
CA PRO A 322 15.50 -54.33 50.20
C PRO A 322 15.99 -55.18 51.38
N ALA A 323 16.02 -54.59 52.58
CA ALA A 323 16.29 -55.30 53.81
C ALA A 323 15.12 -56.25 54.12
N ASN A 324 15.45 -57.53 54.32
CA ASN A 324 14.52 -58.57 54.79
C ASN A 324 14.07 -58.35 56.23
#